data_AF-A0A2M7G9E1-F1
#
_entry.id   AF-A0A2M7G9E1-F1
#
_cell.length_a   1.000
_cell.length_b   1.000
_cell.length_c   1.000
_cell.angle_alpha   90.00
_cell.angle_beta   90.00
_cell.angle_gamma   90.00
#
_symmetry.space_group_name_H-M   'P 1'
#
loop_
_entity.id
_entity.type
_entity.pdbx_description
1 polymer ?
#
loop_
_entity_poly.entity_id
_entity_poly.type
_entity_poly.pdbx_seq_one_letter_code
_entity_poly.pdbx_strand_id
1 'polypeptide(L)'
;MSEISEFTEKTDSSEDKNLPFDLFELFVALLLGLAATGSAWAGFQSSLWGGNQATAYAEAATIAIKAATDKTDAMINIAQDYQIDILGKQILSEAKVTKNPENKERLMDMARYLYTWQMSADAYESLGLPMTKHATQAKEDTEDLSETELFTLALKNDLDDEGNMYEEGMVKGANDLFKKADVSFESGKDYNTRGDRFNLVSVVYTIALFFAGLALVFKTKIRWSFFGAGCLIFLFASYFMITMKQVPIPSF
;
A
#
# COMPACT_ATOMS: atom_id res chain seq x y z
N MET A 1 -106.32 -14.71 6.47
CA MET A 1 -105.93 -13.65 5.51
C MET A 1 -104.82 -12.86 6.19
N SER A 2 -103.60 -13.41 6.05
CA SER A 2 -102.41 -12.84 5.39
C SER A 2 -101.74 -11.75 6.24
N GLU A 3 -100.66 -12.07 6.95
CA GLU A 3 -99.26 -12.01 6.47
C GLU A 3 -98.87 -10.66 5.86
N ILE A 4 -97.80 -10.07 6.44
CA ILE A 4 -96.59 -9.45 5.84
C ILE A 4 -96.09 -8.45 6.92
N SER A 5 -95.14 -8.80 7.79
CA SER A 5 -93.69 -8.83 7.54
C SER A 5 -93.14 -7.52 6.99
N GLU A 6 -92.63 -6.64 7.86
CA GLU A 6 -91.59 -5.69 7.43
C GLU A 6 -90.49 -5.60 8.48
N PHE A 7 -89.51 -6.47 8.26
CA PHE A 7 -88.18 -6.48 8.85
C PHE A 7 -87.44 -5.23 8.35
N THR A 8 -87.28 -4.22 9.20
CA THR A 8 -86.35 -3.12 8.93
C THR A 8 -84.96 -3.54 9.38
N GLU A 9 -84.25 -3.98 8.35
CA GLU A 9 -82.85 -4.36 8.26
C GLU A 9 -81.92 -3.44 9.05
N LYS A 10 -81.23 -4.04 10.02
CA LYS A 10 -80.07 -3.48 10.70
C LYS A 10 -78.92 -3.51 9.71
N THR A 11 -78.63 -2.40 9.05
CA THR A 11 -77.41 -2.24 8.23
C THR A 11 -76.21 -2.05 9.15
N ASP A 12 -75.78 -3.17 9.75
CA ASP A 12 -74.43 -3.32 10.26
C ASP A 12 -73.55 -3.74 9.08
N SER A 13 -72.96 -2.74 8.41
CA SER A 13 -71.90 -2.97 7.43
C SER A 13 -70.62 -2.30 7.91
N SER A 14 -70.08 -2.77 9.03
CA SER A 14 -68.62 -2.80 9.16
C SER A 14 -68.10 -3.77 8.10
N GLU A 15 -67.76 -3.24 6.92
CA GLU A 15 -66.89 -3.91 5.95
C GLU A 15 -65.57 -4.22 6.65
N ASP A 16 -65.52 -5.37 7.31
CA ASP A 16 -64.32 -5.96 7.83
C ASP A 16 -63.50 -6.39 6.61
N LYS A 17 -62.67 -5.46 6.13
CA LYS A 17 -61.70 -5.72 5.06
C LYS A 17 -60.68 -6.70 5.62
N ASN A 18 -61.03 -7.99 5.57
CA ASN A 18 -60.14 -9.12 5.77
C ASN A 18 -59.10 -9.10 4.65
N LEU A 19 -58.11 -8.22 4.79
CA LEU A 19 -56.85 -8.33 4.09
C LEU A 19 -56.28 -9.72 4.42
N PRO A 20 -55.83 -10.51 3.44
CA PRO A 20 -55.36 -11.88 3.66
C PRO A 20 -54.09 -11.99 4.52
N PHE A 21 -53.54 -10.86 4.99
CA PHE A 21 -52.32 -10.77 5.79
C PHE A 21 -52.47 -9.72 6.92
N ASP A 22 -51.96 -10.04 8.11
CA ASP A 22 -51.83 -9.08 9.23
C ASP A 22 -50.87 -7.96 8.78
N LEU A 23 -51.30 -6.70 8.87
CA LEU A 23 -50.48 -5.52 8.54
C LEU A 23 -49.12 -5.57 9.27
N PHE A 24 -49.10 -6.11 10.49
CA PHE A 24 -47.86 -6.30 11.23
C PHE A 24 -46.88 -7.23 10.51
N GLU A 25 -47.34 -8.39 10.01
CA GLU A 25 -46.49 -9.34 9.29
C GLU A 25 -45.91 -8.71 8.02
N LEU A 26 -46.71 -7.89 7.31
CA LEU A 26 -46.24 -7.14 6.14
C LEU A 26 -45.09 -6.19 6.50
N PHE A 27 -45.21 -5.41 7.59
CA PHE A 27 -44.15 -4.49 8.01
C PHE A 27 -42.88 -5.21 8.45
N VAL A 28 -43.01 -6.33 9.15
CA VAL A 28 -41.85 -7.13 9.57
C VAL A 28 -41.17 -7.77 8.36
N ALA A 29 -41.94 -8.32 7.41
CA ALA A 29 -41.41 -8.87 6.17
C ALA A 29 -40.68 -7.80 5.33
N LEU A 30 -41.22 -6.59 5.30
CA LEU A 30 -40.58 -5.46 4.61
C LEU A 30 -39.26 -5.06 5.29
N LEU A 31 -39.23 -4.99 6.63
CA LEU A 31 -38.01 -4.72 7.39
C LEU A 31 -36.94 -5.81 7.14
N LEU A 32 -37.35 -7.08 7.10
CA LEU A 32 -36.47 -8.20 6.76
C LEU A 32 -35.88 -8.05 5.35
N GLY A 33 -36.72 -7.79 4.35
CA GLY A 33 -36.26 -7.58 2.98
C GLY A 33 -35.26 -6.43 2.86
N LEU A 34 -35.59 -5.27 3.44
CA LEU A 34 -34.71 -4.09 3.39
C LEU A 34 -33.40 -4.31 4.14
N ALA A 35 -33.42 -4.93 5.31
CA ALA A 35 -32.20 -5.22 6.07
C ALA A 35 -31.30 -6.23 5.35
N ALA A 36 -31.89 -7.22 4.67
CA ALA A 36 -31.14 -8.17 3.85
C ALA A 36 -30.48 -7.48 2.65
N THR A 37 -31.20 -6.61 1.94
CA THR A 37 -30.63 -5.80 0.85
C THR A 37 -29.53 -4.87 1.36
N GLY A 38 -29.73 -4.22 2.52
CA GLY A 38 -28.72 -3.37 3.16
C GLY A 38 -27.45 -4.13 3.54
N SER A 39 -27.59 -5.34 4.10
CA SER A 39 -26.46 -6.23 4.40
C SER A 39 -25.71 -6.64 3.13
N ALA A 40 -26.42 -7.03 2.07
CA ALA A 40 -25.82 -7.37 0.78
C ALA A 40 -25.08 -6.17 0.16
N TRP A 41 -25.66 -4.97 0.22
CA TRP A 41 -25.03 -3.74 -0.26
C TRP A 41 -23.76 -3.40 0.54
N ALA A 42 -23.79 -3.58 1.86
CA ALA A 42 -22.62 -3.37 2.71
C ALA A 42 -21.51 -4.38 2.41
N GLY A 43 -21.86 -5.66 2.21
CA GLY A 43 -20.92 -6.69 1.77
C GLY A 43 -20.28 -6.34 0.42
N PHE A 44 -21.07 -5.89 -0.55
CA PHE A 44 -20.58 -5.45 -1.86
C PHE A 44 -19.58 -4.29 -1.74
N GLN A 45 -19.92 -3.23 -0.99
CA GLN A 45 -19.03 -2.09 -0.78
C GLN A 45 -17.74 -2.48 -0.05
N SER A 46 -17.83 -3.38 0.94
CA SER A 46 -16.66 -3.95 1.61
C SER A 46 -15.73 -4.66 0.63
N SER A 47 -16.27 -5.52 -0.25
CA SER A 47 -15.48 -6.21 -1.26
C SER A 47 -14.81 -5.27 -2.26
N LEU A 48 -15.46 -4.16 -2.65
CA LEU A 48 -14.84 -3.15 -3.51
C LEU A 48 -13.63 -2.48 -2.84
N TRP A 49 -13.76 -2.08 -1.57
CA TRP A 49 -12.62 -1.57 -0.79
C TRP A 49 -11.53 -2.63 -0.61
N GLY A 50 -11.91 -3.90 -0.40
CA GLY A 50 -10.97 -5.03 -0.35
C GLY A 50 -10.19 -5.22 -1.65
N GLY A 51 -10.83 -5.00 -2.80
CA GLY A 51 -10.17 -4.97 -4.10
C GLY A 51 -9.11 -3.87 -4.20
N ASN A 52 -9.49 -2.62 -3.86
CA ASN A 52 -8.56 -1.49 -3.85
C ASN A 52 -7.38 -1.69 -2.89
N GLN A 53 -7.66 -2.24 -1.69
CA GLN A 53 -6.65 -2.62 -0.71
C GLN A 53 -5.67 -3.65 -1.29
N ALA A 54 -6.18 -4.71 -1.91
CA ALA A 54 -5.35 -5.77 -2.48
C ALA A 54 -4.43 -5.22 -3.58
N THR A 55 -4.94 -4.35 -4.46
CA THR A 55 -4.13 -3.66 -5.47
C THR A 55 -3.05 -2.80 -4.83
N ALA A 56 -3.40 -1.96 -3.85
CA ALA A 56 -2.45 -1.07 -3.19
C ALA A 56 -1.33 -1.83 -2.45
N TYR A 57 -1.66 -2.94 -1.78
CA TYR A 57 -0.65 -3.78 -1.14
C TYR A 57 0.22 -4.56 -2.14
N ALA A 58 -0.35 -5.01 -3.27
CA ALA A 58 0.42 -5.65 -4.33
C ALA A 58 1.42 -4.66 -4.98
N GLU A 59 0.98 -3.42 -5.22
CA GLU A 59 1.85 -2.34 -5.70
C GLU A 59 2.96 -2.03 -4.70
N ALA A 60 2.61 -1.87 -3.41
CA ALA A 60 3.60 -1.63 -2.35
C ALA A 60 4.65 -2.74 -2.29
N ALA A 61 4.22 -4.01 -2.32
CA ALA A 61 5.12 -5.15 -2.31
C ALA A 61 6.03 -5.17 -3.56
N THR A 62 5.49 -4.88 -4.73
CA THR A 62 6.26 -4.84 -5.99
C THR A 62 7.34 -3.75 -5.94
N ILE A 63 6.98 -2.55 -5.48
CA ILE A 63 7.93 -1.44 -5.34
C ILE A 63 8.98 -1.76 -4.28
N ALA A 64 8.59 -2.34 -3.14
CA ALA A 64 9.52 -2.70 -2.06
C ALA A 64 10.51 -3.80 -2.48
N ILE A 65 10.06 -4.79 -3.26
CA ILE A 65 10.95 -5.81 -3.83
C ILE A 65 11.97 -5.15 -4.76
N LYS A 66 11.51 -4.28 -5.67
CA LYS A 66 12.43 -3.55 -6.55
C LYS A 66 13.42 -2.70 -5.75
N ALA A 67 12.95 -1.96 -4.75
CA ALA A 67 13.80 -1.16 -3.88
C ALA A 67 14.86 -2.02 -3.16
N ALA A 68 14.48 -3.21 -2.68
CA ALA A 68 15.40 -4.12 -2.02
C ALA A 68 16.45 -4.69 -2.98
N THR A 69 16.05 -5.04 -4.22
CA THR A 69 16.99 -5.44 -5.27
C THR A 69 17.96 -4.30 -5.60
N ASP A 70 17.45 -3.12 -5.92
CA ASP A 70 18.26 -1.94 -6.28
C ASP A 70 19.23 -1.58 -5.14
N LYS A 71 18.79 -1.67 -3.87
CA LYS A 71 19.65 -1.44 -2.70
C LYS A 71 20.73 -2.51 -2.55
N THR A 72 20.39 -3.77 -2.80
CA THR A 72 21.35 -4.89 -2.72
C THR A 72 22.42 -4.74 -3.79
N ASP A 73 22.03 -4.43 -5.02
CA ASP A 73 22.96 -4.20 -6.13
C ASP A 73 23.88 -3.00 -5.83
N ALA A 74 23.32 -1.89 -5.31
CA ALA A 74 24.12 -0.75 -4.85
C ALA A 74 25.11 -1.14 -3.75
N MET A 75 24.69 -1.92 -2.75
CA MET A 75 25.58 -2.40 -1.67
C MET A 75 26.69 -3.32 -2.17
N ILE A 76 26.42 -4.16 -3.18
CA ILE A 76 27.44 -5.00 -3.82
C ILE A 76 28.48 -4.11 -4.52
N ASN A 77 28.04 -3.11 -5.27
CA ASN A 77 28.93 -2.17 -5.95
C ASN A 77 29.77 -1.35 -4.95
N ILE A 78 29.15 -0.83 -3.89
CA ILE A 78 29.85 -0.12 -2.81
C ILE A 78 30.93 -1.02 -2.19
N ALA A 79 30.59 -2.27 -1.86
CA ALA A 79 31.54 -3.19 -1.26
C ALA A 79 32.71 -3.52 -2.22
N GLN A 80 32.42 -3.69 -3.52
CA GLN A 80 33.43 -3.90 -4.54
C GLN A 80 34.34 -2.68 -4.67
N ASP A 81 33.78 -1.47 -4.74
CA ASP A 81 34.54 -0.22 -4.86
C ASP A 81 35.44 0.03 -3.66
N TYR A 82 34.96 -0.25 -2.43
CA TYR A 82 35.80 -0.21 -1.23
C TYR A 82 36.97 -1.20 -1.31
N GLN A 83 36.73 -2.43 -1.77
CA GLN A 83 37.81 -3.40 -1.93
C GLN A 83 38.85 -2.95 -2.96
N ILE A 84 38.40 -2.36 -4.06
CA ILE A 84 39.28 -1.83 -5.11
C ILE A 84 40.08 -0.66 -4.57
N ASP A 85 39.46 0.26 -3.82
CA ASP A 85 40.14 1.40 -3.24
C ASP A 85 41.20 0.98 -2.22
N ILE A 86 40.86 0.06 -1.30
CA ILE A 86 41.80 -0.51 -0.33
C ILE A 86 42.99 -1.15 -1.05
N LEU A 87 42.73 -1.99 -2.07
CA LEU A 87 43.79 -2.66 -2.83
C LEU A 87 44.65 -1.65 -3.62
N GLY A 88 44.01 -0.66 -4.25
CA GLY A 88 44.67 0.42 -4.96
C GLY A 88 45.62 1.19 -4.05
N LYS A 89 45.15 1.58 -2.87
CA LYS A 89 45.96 2.26 -1.84
C LYS A 89 47.12 1.41 -1.34
N GLN A 90 46.92 0.11 -1.14
CA GLN A 90 48.00 -0.82 -0.78
C GLN A 90 49.10 -0.85 -1.86
N ILE A 91 48.72 -1.01 -3.12
CA ILE A 91 49.66 -1.03 -4.26
C ILE A 91 50.39 0.30 -4.39
N LEU A 92 49.68 1.43 -4.30
CA LEU A 92 50.28 2.77 -4.37
C LEU A 92 51.25 3.01 -3.21
N SER A 93 50.93 2.52 -2.02
CA SER A 93 51.83 2.58 -0.86
C SER A 93 53.12 1.76 -1.10
N GLU A 94 52.99 0.55 -1.66
CA GLU A 94 54.14 -0.28 -2.05
C GLU A 94 55.01 0.38 -3.13
N ALA A 95 54.37 1.03 -4.11
CA ALA A 95 55.07 1.76 -5.17
C ALA A 95 55.90 2.94 -4.63
N LYS A 96 55.43 3.59 -3.54
CA LYS A 96 56.15 4.70 -2.88
C LYS A 96 57.42 4.25 -2.17
N VAL A 97 57.44 3.04 -1.61
CA VAL A 97 58.58 2.52 -0.82
C VAL A 97 59.59 1.71 -1.66
N THR A 98 59.17 1.23 -2.83
CA THR A 98 59.99 0.42 -3.72
C THR A 98 61.12 1.21 -4.38
N LYS A 99 62.36 0.70 -4.30
CA LYS A 99 63.54 1.31 -4.92
C LYS A 99 63.81 0.85 -6.37
N ASN A 100 63.24 -0.28 -6.78
CA ASN A 100 63.39 -0.79 -8.15
C ASN A 100 62.45 -0.01 -9.10
N PRO A 101 62.99 0.71 -10.12
CA PRO A 101 62.18 1.53 -11.02
C PRO A 101 61.18 0.72 -11.85
N GLU A 102 61.56 -0.46 -12.37
CA GLU A 102 60.66 -1.31 -13.17
C GLU A 102 59.50 -1.84 -12.33
N ASN A 103 59.76 -2.27 -11.08
CA ASN A 103 58.70 -2.73 -10.19
C ASN A 103 57.78 -1.59 -9.77
N LYS A 104 58.33 -0.38 -9.58
CA LYS A 104 57.53 0.81 -9.27
C LYS A 104 56.56 1.13 -10.41
N GLU A 105 57.03 1.15 -11.66
CA GLU A 105 56.19 1.41 -12.83
C GLU A 105 55.07 0.37 -12.95
N ARG A 106 55.41 -0.92 -12.80
CA ARG A 106 54.41 -2.01 -12.81
C ARG A 106 53.32 -1.83 -11.74
N LEU A 107 53.69 -1.47 -10.51
CA LEU A 107 52.73 -1.25 -9.42
C LEU A 107 51.83 -0.04 -9.73
N MET A 108 52.39 1.04 -10.27
CA MET A 108 51.61 2.22 -10.67
C MET A 108 50.62 1.88 -11.80
N ASP A 109 51.03 1.08 -12.80
CA ASP A 109 50.15 0.59 -13.86
C ASP A 109 49.00 -0.27 -13.33
N MET A 110 49.28 -1.15 -12.35
CA MET A 110 48.27 -1.97 -11.69
C MET A 110 47.26 -1.10 -10.94
N ALA A 111 47.72 -0.12 -10.16
CA ALA A 111 46.84 0.81 -9.46
C ALA A 111 45.99 1.62 -10.45
N ARG A 112 46.59 2.11 -11.54
CA ARG A 112 45.84 2.79 -12.61
C ARG A 112 44.72 1.89 -13.14
N TYR A 113 45.03 0.64 -13.49
CA TYR A 113 44.04 -0.30 -14.01
C TYR A 113 42.87 -0.50 -13.03
N LEU A 114 43.15 -0.67 -11.74
CA LEU A 114 42.12 -0.81 -10.72
C LEU A 114 41.19 0.40 -10.66
N TYR A 115 41.74 1.62 -10.56
CA TYR A 115 40.92 2.82 -10.47
C TYR A 115 40.21 3.16 -11.78
N THR A 116 40.88 3.06 -12.94
CA THR A 116 40.29 3.52 -14.19
C THR A 116 39.34 2.50 -14.81
N TRP A 117 39.56 1.19 -14.61
CA TRP A 117 38.79 0.13 -15.28
C TRP A 117 37.93 -0.73 -14.36
N GLN A 118 38.32 -0.92 -13.10
CA GLN A 118 37.60 -1.82 -12.19
C GLN A 118 36.65 -1.07 -11.25
N MET A 119 37.04 0.12 -10.80
CA MET A 119 36.20 0.96 -9.94
C MET A 119 35.01 1.54 -10.71
N SER A 120 33.86 1.64 -10.05
CA SER A 120 32.70 2.31 -10.64
C SER A 120 32.97 3.80 -10.90
N ALA A 121 32.21 4.37 -11.82
CA ALA A 121 32.27 5.80 -12.13
C ALA A 121 31.90 6.66 -10.91
N ASP A 122 30.88 6.26 -10.15
CA ASP A 122 30.39 7.00 -8.98
C ASP A 122 31.44 7.04 -7.86
N ALA A 123 32.13 5.93 -7.60
CA ALA A 123 33.22 5.88 -6.62
C ALA A 123 34.44 6.68 -7.08
N TYR A 124 34.79 6.58 -8.36
CA TYR A 124 35.91 7.31 -8.95
C TYR A 124 35.71 8.83 -8.86
N GLU A 125 34.51 9.31 -9.19
CA GLU A 125 34.12 10.72 -9.02
C GLU A 125 34.16 11.14 -7.55
N SER A 126 33.68 10.28 -6.64
CA SER A 126 33.63 10.55 -5.20
C SER A 126 35.01 10.65 -4.55
N LEU A 127 36.03 10.00 -5.12
CA LEU A 127 37.43 10.19 -4.74
C LEU A 127 38.03 11.50 -5.26
N GLY A 128 37.27 12.29 -6.04
CA GLY A 128 37.70 13.53 -6.67
C GLY A 128 38.59 13.33 -7.89
N LEU A 129 38.65 12.11 -8.42
CA LEU A 129 39.50 11.78 -9.55
C LEU A 129 38.90 12.28 -10.87
N PRO A 130 39.73 12.70 -11.84
CA PRO A 130 39.24 13.31 -13.08
C PRO A 130 38.55 12.27 -13.97
N MET A 131 37.22 12.37 -14.12
CA MET A 131 36.40 11.43 -14.90
C MET A 131 36.87 11.25 -16.35
N THR A 132 37.61 12.23 -16.89
CA THR A 132 38.31 12.17 -18.19
C THR A 132 39.32 11.02 -18.31
N LYS A 133 39.72 10.41 -17.19
CA LYS A 133 40.63 9.26 -17.10
C LYS A 133 39.91 7.95 -16.74
N HIS A 134 38.64 7.99 -16.34
CA HIS A 134 37.86 6.78 -16.10
C HIS A 134 37.53 6.11 -17.44
N ALA A 135 37.65 4.79 -17.53
CA ALA A 135 37.55 4.05 -18.79
C ALA A 135 36.22 4.25 -19.52
N THR A 136 35.14 4.56 -18.79
CA THR A 136 33.82 4.78 -19.39
C THR A 136 33.67 6.18 -20.01
N GLN A 137 34.52 7.15 -19.64
CA GLN A 137 34.45 8.54 -20.11
C GLN A 137 35.79 9.07 -20.65
N ALA A 138 36.76 8.18 -20.92
CA ALA A 138 38.10 8.54 -21.34
C ALA A 138 38.08 9.33 -22.65
N LYS A 139 38.66 10.54 -22.64
CA LYS A 139 38.91 11.36 -23.83
C LYS A 139 40.42 11.39 -24.11
N GLU A 140 40.83 11.15 -25.35
CA GLU A 140 42.23 11.01 -25.76
C GLU A 140 43.09 12.28 -25.50
N ASP A 141 42.49 13.48 -25.46
CA ASP A 141 43.24 14.75 -25.48
C ASP A 141 42.85 15.73 -24.34
N THR A 142 42.76 15.27 -23.09
CA THR A 142 42.61 16.16 -21.93
C THR A 142 43.92 16.34 -21.16
N GLU A 143 44.40 17.58 -21.12
CA GLU A 143 45.48 18.08 -20.26
C GLU A 143 44.97 18.05 -18.81
N ASP A 144 45.25 16.96 -18.11
CA ASP A 144 44.71 16.68 -16.78
C ASP A 144 45.78 16.05 -15.88
N LEU A 145 45.57 16.14 -14.56
CA LEU A 145 46.49 15.79 -13.45
C LEU A 145 47.58 14.78 -13.83
N SER A 146 48.83 15.08 -13.49
CA SER A 146 49.93 14.12 -13.65
C SER A 146 49.60 12.83 -12.89
N GLU A 147 50.10 11.68 -13.36
CA GLU A 147 49.84 10.39 -12.69
C GLU A 147 50.19 10.43 -11.18
N THR A 148 51.21 11.21 -10.82
CA THR A 148 51.61 11.42 -9.43
C THR A 148 50.57 12.20 -8.62
N GLU A 149 49.93 13.22 -9.21
CA GLU A 149 48.87 14.00 -8.56
C GLU A 149 47.58 13.18 -8.43
N LEU A 150 47.23 12.39 -9.46
CA LEU A 150 46.08 11.48 -9.43
C LEU A 150 46.18 10.49 -8.25
N PHE A 151 47.34 9.85 -8.09
CA PHE A 151 47.58 8.91 -6.99
C PHE A 151 47.73 9.59 -5.63
N THR A 152 48.18 10.84 -5.60
CA THR A 152 48.20 11.62 -4.35
C THR A 152 46.80 11.94 -3.88
N LEU A 153 45.89 12.25 -4.81
CA LEU A 153 44.49 12.50 -4.50
C LEU A 153 43.77 11.23 -4.04
N ALA A 154 43.95 10.12 -4.75
CA ALA A 154 43.39 8.83 -4.37
C ALA A 154 43.85 8.36 -2.99
N LEU A 155 45.10 8.64 -2.59
CA LEU A 155 45.61 8.32 -1.25
C LEU A 155 45.16 9.29 -0.15
N LYS A 156 44.65 10.47 -0.52
CA LYS A 156 44.24 11.50 0.45
C LYS A 156 42.76 11.39 0.79
N ASN A 157 41.93 11.02 -0.18
CA ASN A 157 40.50 10.94 -0.02
C ASN A 157 40.08 9.49 0.22
N ASP A 158 39.21 9.27 1.21
CA ASP A 158 38.62 7.97 1.46
C ASP A 158 37.15 7.95 1.01
N LEU A 159 36.68 6.79 0.53
CA LEU A 159 35.28 6.61 0.13
C LEU A 159 34.35 6.63 1.35
N ASP A 160 34.85 6.28 2.53
CA ASP A 160 34.12 6.21 3.81
C ASP A 160 34.31 7.47 4.69
N ASP A 161 34.95 8.52 4.16
CA ASP A 161 35.06 9.80 4.85
C ASP A 161 33.68 10.37 5.22
N GLU A 162 33.51 10.90 6.45
CA GLU A 162 32.22 11.43 6.95
C GLU A 162 31.58 12.52 6.05
N GLY A 163 32.36 13.17 5.19
CA GLY A 163 31.90 14.17 4.23
C GLY A 163 31.60 13.63 2.82
N ASN A 164 31.86 12.35 2.56
CA ASN A 164 31.68 11.72 1.27
C ASN A 164 30.25 11.19 1.12
N MET A 165 29.52 11.64 0.10
CA MET A 165 28.13 11.26 -0.14
C MET A 165 27.98 10.01 -1.03
N TYR A 166 29.07 9.29 -1.31
CA TYR A 166 29.07 8.14 -2.21
C TYR A 166 28.03 7.07 -1.82
N GLU A 167 28.08 6.56 -0.58
CA GLU A 167 27.14 5.53 -0.12
C GLU A 167 25.68 6.03 -0.17
N GLU A 168 25.43 7.24 0.33
CA GLU A 168 24.09 7.83 0.35
C GLU A 168 23.56 7.99 -1.08
N GLY A 169 24.38 8.50 -1.99
CA GLY A 169 24.04 8.66 -3.41
C GLY A 169 23.66 7.33 -4.07
N MET A 170 24.46 6.30 -3.83
CA MET A 170 24.26 4.95 -4.37
C MET A 170 22.94 4.33 -3.89
N VAL A 171 22.57 4.50 -2.62
CA VAL A 171 21.31 3.91 -2.08
C VAL A 171 20.10 4.85 -2.17
N LYS A 172 20.28 6.11 -2.57
CA LYS A 172 19.21 7.12 -2.59
C LYS A 172 18.02 6.68 -3.44
N GLY A 173 18.28 6.19 -4.64
CA GLY A 173 17.23 5.72 -5.56
C GLY A 173 16.37 4.62 -4.93
N ALA A 174 17.00 3.64 -4.30
CA ALA A 174 16.32 2.57 -3.59
C ALA A 174 15.54 3.07 -2.36
N ASN A 175 16.12 3.98 -1.57
CA ASN A 175 15.44 4.59 -0.43
C ASN A 175 14.21 5.40 -0.85
N ASP A 176 14.27 6.10 -1.98
CA ASP A 176 13.13 6.82 -2.53
C ASP A 176 12.04 5.88 -3.06
N LEU A 177 12.41 4.69 -3.56
CA LEU A 177 11.43 3.64 -3.88
C LEU A 177 10.78 3.06 -2.61
N PHE A 178 11.54 2.83 -1.54
CA PHE A 178 10.95 2.42 -0.25
C PHE A 178 9.91 3.43 0.25
N LYS A 179 10.22 4.73 0.20
CA LYS A 179 9.24 5.79 0.54
C LYS A 179 7.98 5.72 -0.33
N LYS A 180 8.11 5.41 -1.63
CA LYS A 180 6.95 5.23 -2.52
C LYS A 180 6.15 3.98 -2.15
N ALA A 181 6.81 2.88 -1.80
CA ALA A 181 6.15 1.67 -1.32
C ALA A 181 5.33 1.94 -0.05
N ASP A 182 5.87 2.72 0.89
CA ASP A 182 5.17 3.11 2.12
C ASP A 182 3.89 3.91 1.83
N VAL A 183 3.91 4.80 0.83
CA VAL A 183 2.71 5.56 0.42
C VAL A 183 1.61 4.63 -0.10
N SER A 184 1.95 3.65 -0.95
CA SER A 184 0.99 2.65 -1.43
C SER A 184 0.50 1.75 -0.29
N PHE A 185 1.38 1.39 0.65
CA PHE A 185 1.02 0.58 1.80
C PHE A 185 0.04 1.31 2.74
N GLU A 186 0.29 2.59 3.05
CA GLU A 186 -0.63 3.40 3.85
C GLU A 186 -1.98 3.61 3.16
N SER A 187 -1.99 3.75 1.82
CA SER A 187 -3.24 3.78 1.05
C SER A 187 -4.02 2.46 1.19
N GLY A 188 -3.32 1.32 1.14
CA GLY A 188 -3.92 0.01 1.39
C GLY A 188 -4.54 -0.14 2.79
N LYS A 189 -3.89 0.44 3.82
CA LYS A 189 -4.43 0.48 5.20
C LYS A 189 -5.70 1.31 5.31
N ASP A 190 -5.74 2.48 4.66
CA ASP A 190 -6.95 3.32 4.62
C ASP A 190 -8.10 2.57 3.93
N TYR A 191 -7.83 1.90 2.81
CA TYR A 191 -8.82 1.07 2.10
C TYR A 191 -9.33 -0.08 2.95
N ASN A 192 -8.45 -0.81 3.63
CA ASN A 192 -8.85 -1.88 4.56
C ASN A 192 -9.78 -1.35 5.65
N THR A 193 -9.40 -0.25 6.29
CA THR A 193 -10.17 0.37 7.37
C THR A 193 -11.57 0.79 6.88
N ARG A 194 -11.69 1.24 5.64
CA ARG A 194 -12.99 1.58 5.04
C ARG A 194 -13.84 0.34 4.76
N GLY A 195 -13.23 -0.71 4.20
CA GLY A 195 -13.90 -2.00 3.97
C GLY A 195 -14.43 -2.62 5.26
N ASP A 196 -13.61 -2.63 6.32
CA ASP A 196 -13.98 -3.19 7.63
C ASP A 196 -15.19 -2.50 8.26
N ARG A 197 -15.35 -1.19 8.06
CA ARG A 197 -16.53 -0.47 8.52
C ARG A 197 -17.81 -0.94 7.80
N PHE A 198 -17.73 -1.31 6.52
CA PHE A 198 -18.87 -1.89 5.81
C PHE A 198 -19.16 -3.33 6.26
N ASN A 199 -18.14 -4.13 6.57
CA ASN A 199 -18.33 -5.43 7.21
C ASN A 199 -19.10 -5.30 8.53
N LEU A 200 -18.71 -4.33 9.37
CA LEU A 200 -19.43 -4.03 10.61
C LEU A 200 -20.90 -3.68 10.37
N VAL A 201 -21.20 -2.83 9.38
CA VAL A 201 -22.58 -2.48 9.00
C VAL A 201 -23.39 -3.71 8.60
N SER A 202 -22.80 -4.62 7.82
CA SER A 202 -23.46 -5.87 7.43
C SER A 202 -23.82 -6.74 8.64
N VAL A 203 -22.92 -6.82 9.64
CA VAL A 203 -23.21 -7.50 10.91
C VAL A 203 -24.35 -6.81 11.65
N VAL A 204 -24.38 -5.48 11.70
CA VAL A 204 -25.48 -4.73 12.34
C VAL A 204 -26.83 -4.98 11.64
N TYR A 205 -26.86 -5.02 10.31
CA TYR A 205 -28.07 -5.42 9.58
C TYR A 205 -28.49 -6.86 9.89
N THR A 206 -27.54 -7.78 10.07
CA THR A 206 -27.84 -9.17 10.46
C THR A 206 -28.49 -9.23 11.84
N ILE A 207 -28.06 -8.37 12.77
CA ILE A 207 -28.71 -8.23 14.07
C ILE A 207 -30.15 -7.69 13.88
N ALA A 208 -30.35 -6.66 13.05
CA ALA A 208 -31.70 -6.16 12.75
C ALA A 208 -32.61 -7.24 12.14
N LEU A 209 -32.09 -8.05 11.21
CA LEU A 209 -32.77 -9.20 10.61
C LEU A 209 -33.21 -10.21 11.69
N PHE A 210 -32.31 -10.54 12.61
CA PHE A 210 -32.60 -11.46 13.70
C PHE A 210 -33.76 -10.98 14.58
N PHE A 211 -33.73 -9.70 15.00
CA PHE A 211 -34.81 -9.12 15.81
C PHE A 211 -36.15 -9.07 15.04
N ALA A 212 -36.11 -8.73 13.76
CA ALA A 212 -37.30 -8.76 12.90
C ALA A 212 -37.84 -10.20 12.74
N GLY A 213 -36.98 -11.20 12.56
CA GLY A 213 -37.37 -12.61 12.49
C GLY A 213 -38.02 -13.11 13.79
N LEU A 214 -37.47 -12.75 14.95
CA LEU A 214 -38.08 -13.06 16.24
C LEU A 214 -39.46 -12.42 16.42
N ALA A 215 -39.66 -11.22 15.87
CA ALA A 215 -40.95 -10.53 15.96
C ALA A 215 -42.09 -11.31 15.27
N LEU A 216 -41.79 -12.11 14.23
CA LEU A 216 -42.78 -12.99 13.58
C LEU A 216 -43.14 -14.23 14.42
N VAL A 217 -42.22 -14.70 15.26
CA VAL A 217 -42.40 -15.93 16.04
C VAL A 217 -43.33 -15.70 17.23
N PHE A 218 -43.26 -14.52 17.86
CA PHE A 218 -44.05 -14.22 19.04
C PHE A 218 -45.47 -13.74 18.71
N LYS A 219 -46.47 -14.43 19.27
CA LYS A 219 -47.89 -14.05 19.14
C LYS A 219 -48.41 -13.14 20.26
N THR A 220 -47.56 -12.76 21.21
CA THR A 220 -47.91 -11.88 22.34
C THR A 220 -47.46 -10.44 22.08
N LYS A 221 -47.82 -9.50 22.97
CA LYS A 221 -47.44 -8.08 22.87
C LYS A 221 -45.92 -7.85 22.78
N ILE A 222 -45.09 -8.83 23.18
CA ILE A 222 -43.63 -8.75 23.10
C ILE A 222 -43.12 -8.63 21.66
N ARG A 223 -43.92 -9.04 20.66
CA ARG A 223 -43.60 -8.90 19.22
C ARG A 223 -43.27 -7.45 18.83
N TRP A 224 -43.94 -6.48 19.44
CA TRP A 224 -43.71 -5.05 19.21
C TRP A 224 -42.36 -4.58 19.77
N SER A 225 -41.90 -5.14 20.88
CA SER A 225 -40.58 -4.82 21.43
C SER A 225 -39.45 -5.29 20.52
N PHE A 226 -39.55 -6.53 20.01
CA PHE A 226 -38.57 -7.07 19.05
C PHE A 226 -38.59 -6.30 17.72
N PHE A 227 -39.78 -6.00 17.20
CA PHE A 227 -39.92 -5.18 15.98
C PHE A 227 -39.33 -3.78 16.16
N GLY A 228 -39.63 -3.10 17.28
CA GLY A 228 -39.09 -1.79 17.59
C GLY A 228 -37.56 -1.79 17.71
N ALA A 229 -36.99 -2.78 18.39
CA ALA A 229 -35.54 -2.95 18.49
C ALA A 229 -34.90 -3.19 17.10
N GLY A 230 -35.48 -4.08 16.29
CA GLY A 230 -35.01 -4.34 14.93
C GLY A 230 -35.05 -3.08 14.05
N CYS A 231 -36.12 -2.29 14.14
CA CYS A 231 -36.27 -1.03 13.41
C CYS A 231 -35.23 0.00 13.83
N LEU A 232 -34.97 0.18 15.13
CA LEU A 232 -33.94 1.08 15.64
C LEU A 232 -32.53 0.69 15.15
N ILE A 233 -32.20 -0.60 15.20
CA ILE A 233 -30.90 -1.11 14.74
C ILE A 233 -30.75 -0.93 13.22
N PHE A 234 -31.82 -1.20 12.46
CA PHE A 234 -31.86 -0.98 11.02
C PHE A 234 -31.62 0.50 10.67
N LEU A 235 -32.35 1.43 11.30
CA LEU A 235 -32.17 2.86 11.05
C LEU A 235 -30.77 3.34 11.41
N PHE A 236 -30.21 2.86 12.51
CA PHE A 236 -28.82 3.15 12.89
C PHE A 236 -27.83 2.65 11.84
N ALA A 237 -27.97 1.40 11.37
CA ALA A 237 -27.11 0.83 10.33
C ALA A 237 -27.22 1.61 9.01
N SER A 238 -28.43 1.92 8.57
CA SER A 238 -28.67 2.69 7.34
C SER A 238 -28.11 4.11 7.43
N TYR A 239 -28.33 4.80 8.56
CA TYR A 239 -27.75 6.11 8.79
C TYR A 239 -26.22 6.06 8.72
N PHE A 240 -25.60 5.17 9.50
CA PHE A 240 -24.15 5.03 9.53
C PHE A 240 -23.60 4.71 8.13
N MET A 241 -24.23 3.80 7.40
CA MET A 241 -23.85 3.43 6.04
C MET A 241 -23.89 4.60 5.04
N ILE A 242 -24.94 5.42 5.09
CA ILE A 242 -25.11 6.55 4.16
C ILE A 242 -24.09 7.66 4.45
N THR A 243 -23.65 7.82 5.70
CA THR A 243 -22.60 8.80 6.05
C THR A 243 -21.19 8.39 5.62
N MET A 244 -20.98 7.11 5.31
CA MET A 244 -19.67 6.61 4.89
C MET A 244 -19.39 6.87 3.41
N LYS A 245 -18.10 7.06 3.07
CA LYS A 245 -17.67 7.20 1.67
C LYS A 245 -17.84 5.87 0.95
N GLN A 246 -18.75 5.83 -0.01
CA GLN A 246 -18.96 4.67 -0.89
C GLN A 246 -17.96 4.68 -2.05
N VAL A 247 -17.62 3.50 -2.56
CA VAL A 247 -16.83 3.37 -3.79
C VAL A 247 -17.75 3.74 -4.96
N PRO A 248 -17.36 4.69 -5.82
CA PRO A 248 -18.13 5.02 -7.01
C PRO A 248 -18.20 3.80 -7.94
N ILE A 249 -19.40 3.49 -8.41
CA ILE A 249 -19.63 2.39 -9.33
C ILE A 249 -19.20 2.87 -10.72
N PRO A 250 -18.32 2.15 -11.43
CA PRO A 250 -18.00 2.50 -12.80
C PRO A 250 -19.29 2.53 -13.63
N SER A 251 -19.50 3.59 -14.40
CA SER A 251 -20.59 3.62 -15.39
C SER A 251 -20.31 2.53 -16.43
N PHE A 252 -21.30 1.64 -16.62
CA PHE A 252 -21.30 0.64 -17.69
C PHE A 252 -21.33 1.29 -19.07
#